data_AF-A0AAU5WCD6-F1
#
_entry.id   AF-A0AAU5WCD6-F1
#
_cell.length_a   1.000
_cell.length_b   1.000
_cell.length_c   1.000
_cell.angle_alpha   90.00
_cell.angle_beta   90.00
_cell.angle_gamma   90.00
#
_symmetry.space_group_name_H-M   'P 1'
#
loop_
_entity.id
_entity.type
_entity.pdbx_description
1 polymer ?
#
loop_
_entity_poly.entity_id
_entity_poly.type
_entity_poly.pdbx_seq_one_letter_code
_entity_poly.pdbx_strand_id
1 'polypeptide(L)'
;MTSDCTISVLRDVLSVYDHRFLGLDGPQRDRLVDGTLRILGTDGLDEATRAALPASYRLRAFCIRHGLREELEQLIRDEAAGNRAGAVVVGGRVYALYPYLRGVSRQDADITAEVGVEHRLDAVGRQGFNARIRGRAALEQVETRRTDVELVLRKRGGSGAEHRFPAVEREDGFEAFADLTLPGPGRWDVHVSATTLGVTREARFGTVRGPRLNTDTSKQGIVSAGDATVYFTKGGHLAVLVRGESRPVPLSTRIRRRLIR
;
A
#
# COMPACT_ATOMS: atom_id res chain seq x y z
N MET A 1 8.57 30.25 17.28
CA MET A 1 7.81 29.41 16.32
C MET A 1 7.37 28.16 17.05
N THR A 2 6.11 27.76 16.91
CA THR A 2 5.63 26.46 17.41
C THR A 2 6.24 25.34 16.55
N SER A 3 6.44 24.15 17.13
CA SER A 3 7.04 23.00 16.42
C SER A 3 6.33 22.70 15.09
N ASP A 4 5.00 22.85 15.05
CA ASP A 4 4.17 22.62 13.86
C ASP A 4 4.45 23.63 12.74
N CYS A 5 4.75 24.88 13.08
CA CYS A 5 5.09 25.91 12.11
C CYS A 5 6.44 25.61 11.44
N THR A 6 7.43 25.18 12.23
CA THR A 6 8.74 24.77 11.70
C THR A 6 8.62 23.58 10.75
N ILE A 7 7.84 22.56 11.12
CA ILE A 7 7.62 21.37 10.29
C ILE A 7 6.95 21.74 8.97
N SER A 8 5.93 22.61 8.98
CA SER A 8 5.26 23.06 7.76
C SER A 8 6.22 23.80 6.82
N VAL A 9 7.00 24.74 7.36
CA VAL A 9 7.97 25.51 6.57
C VAL A 9 9.02 24.60 5.96
N LEU A 10 9.58 23.66 6.73
CA LEU A 10 10.58 22.73 6.22
C LEU A 10 9.99 21.79 5.16
N ARG A 11 8.75 21.35 5.34
CA ARG A 11 8.04 20.57 4.32
C ARG A 11 7.90 21.36 3.02
N ASP A 12 7.46 22.61 3.09
CA ASP A 12 7.27 23.45 1.91
C ASP A 12 8.60 23.73 1.19
N VAL A 13 9.65 24.05 1.95
CA VAL A 13 11.00 24.30 1.41
C VAL A 13 11.61 23.03 0.81
N LEU A 14 11.40 21.85 1.41
CA LEU A 14 11.94 20.61 0.86
C LEU A 14 11.10 20.08 -0.32
N SER A 15 9.84 20.51 -0.44
CA SER A 15 8.95 20.11 -1.55
C SER A 15 9.38 20.65 -2.91
N VAL A 16 10.09 21.79 -2.97
CA VAL A 16 10.55 22.41 -4.23
C VAL A 16 11.73 21.67 -4.88
N TYR A 17 12.38 20.76 -4.16
CA TYR A 17 13.43 19.88 -4.67
C TYR A 17 12.82 18.72 -5.48
N ASP A 18 12.15 19.05 -6.57
CA ASP A 18 11.57 18.10 -7.52
C ASP A 18 12.09 18.38 -8.94
N HIS A 19 11.37 17.94 -9.97
CA HIS A 19 11.70 18.23 -11.37
C HIS A 19 11.91 19.74 -11.65
N ARG A 20 11.28 20.64 -10.88
CA ARG A 20 11.48 22.09 -11.00
C ARG A 20 12.89 22.52 -10.61
N PHE A 21 13.45 21.91 -9.55
CA PHE A 21 14.84 22.15 -9.16
C PHE A 21 15.81 21.74 -10.25
N LEU A 22 15.57 20.60 -10.90
CA LEU A 22 16.36 20.14 -12.05
C LEU A 22 16.22 21.05 -13.29
N GLY A 23 15.17 21.88 -13.36
CA GLY A 23 14.98 22.85 -14.43
C GLY A 23 15.71 24.18 -14.22
N LEU A 24 16.20 24.45 -13.01
CA LEU A 24 16.95 25.68 -12.70
C LEU A 24 18.35 25.65 -13.30
N ASP A 25 18.92 26.83 -13.59
CA ASP A 25 20.33 26.97 -13.92
C ASP A 25 21.22 26.76 -12.68
N GLY A 26 22.53 26.51 -12.89
CA GLY A 26 23.48 26.26 -11.79
C GLY A 26 23.44 27.35 -10.70
N PRO A 27 23.61 28.65 -11.05
CA PRO A 27 23.55 29.74 -10.08
C PRO A 27 22.21 29.86 -9.32
N GLN A 28 21.09 29.49 -9.93
CA GLN A 28 19.78 29.44 -9.26
C GLN A 28 19.69 28.26 -8.29
N ARG A 29 20.16 27.07 -8.68
CA ARG A 29 20.23 25.90 -7.79
C ARG A 29 21.08 26.19 -6.57
N ASP A 30 22.23 26.83 -6.78
CA ASP A 30 23.15 27.17 -5.71
C ASP A 30 22.51 28.10 -4.69
N ARG A 31 21.84 29.16 -5.15
CA ARG A 31 21.10 30.08 -4.28
C ARG A 31 19.99 29.39 -3.50
N LEU A 32 19.29 28.43 -4.10
CA LEU A 32 18.22 27.69 -3.42
C LEU A 32 18.77 26.77 -2.33
N VAL A 33 19.83 26.01 -2.64
CA VAL A 33 20.52 25.13 -1.69
C VAL A 33 21.06 25.93 -0.53
N ASP A 34 21.75 27.03 -0.80
CA ASP A 34 22.33 27.90 0.24
C ASP A 34 21.25 28.55 1.11
N GLY A 35 20.13 28.95 0.51
CA GLY A 35 18.97 29.47 1.24
C GLY A 35 18.35 28.40 2.15
N THR A 36 18.24 27.17 1.67
CA THR A 36 17.69 26.05 2.45
C THR A 36 18.62 25.61 3.57
N LEU A 37 19.93 25.62 3.31
CA LEU A 37 20.94 25.32 4.34
C LEU A 37 20.84 26.29 5.52
N ARG A 38 20.58 27.57 5.27
CA ARG A 38 20.36 28.57 6.35
C ARG A 38 19.11 28.27 7.18
N ILE A 39 18.06 27.72 6.56
CA ILE A 39 16.82 27.35 7.25
C ILE A 39 17.02 26.09 8.09
N LEU A 40 17.75 25.10 7.55
CA LEU A 40 18.10 23.87 8.27
C LEU A 40 19.02 24.13 9.46
N GLY A 41 19.87 25.16 9.37
CA GLY A 41 20.85 25.49 10.40
C GLY A 41 21.97 24.46 10.52
N THR A 42 22.84 24.67 11.50
CA THR A 42 23.99 23.78 11.77
C THR A 42 23.55 22.45 12.41
N ASP A 43 22.50 22.49 13.22
CA ASP A 43 22.02 21.34 13.98
C ASP A 43 21.19 20.38 13.10
N GLY A 44 20.69 20.88 11.98
CA GLY A 44 19.84 20.14 11.05
C GLY A 44 18.44 19.88 11.60
N LEU A 45 17.84 18.75 11.21
CA LEU A 45 16.50 18.38 11.65
C LEU A 45 16.53 17.92 13.12
N ASP A 46 15.66 18.49 13.95
CA ASP A 46 15.37 17.93 15.27
C ASP A 46 14.58 16.62 15.17
N GLU A 47 14.44 15.91 16.28
CA GLU A 47 13.80 14.58 16.30
C GLU A 47 12.31 14.64 15.94
N ALA A 48 11.59 15.65 16.42
CA ALA A 48 10.17 15.83 16.14
C ALA A 48 9.91 16.08 14.66
N THR A 49 10.74 16.93 14.04
CA THR A 49 10.68 17.22 12.61
C THR A 49 11.07 16.01 11.79
N ARG A 50 12.12 15.29 12.19
CA ARG A 50 12.54 14.05 11.51
C ARG A 50 11.41 13.02 11.50
N ALA A 51 10.72 12.81 12.62
CA ALA A 51 9.60 11.88 12.71
C ALA A 51 8.38 12.31 11.88
N ALA A 52 8.17 13.61 11.65
CA ALA A 52 7.04 14.14 10.90
C ALA A 52 7.27 14.27 9.38
N LEU A 53 8.53 14.18 8.93
CA LEU A 53 8.90 14.32 7.53
C LEU A 53 9.05 12.96 6.82
N PRO A 54 8.57 12.83 5.56
CA PRO A 54 8.89 11.70 4.70
C PRO A 54 10.40 11.48 4.53
N ALA A 55 10.82 10.24 4.27
CA ALA A 55 12.22 9.88 4.10
C ALA A 55 12.89 10.67 2.97
N SER A 56 12.19 10.88 1.86
CA SER A 56 12.69 11.70 0.75
C SER A 56 13.12 13.09 1.21
N TYR A 57 12.34 13.72 2.08
CA TYR A 57 12.64 15.06 2.60
C TYR A 57 13.80 15.03 3.60
N ARG A 58 13.87 13.99 4.44
CA ARG A 58 15.01 13.76 5.33
C ARG A 58 16.33 13.55 4.56
N LEU A 59 16.28 12.77 3.48
CA LEU A 59 17.42 12.52 2.60
C LEU A 59 17.85 13.80 1.85
N ARG A 60 16.91 14.59 1.33
CA ARG A 60 17.21 15.90 0.72
C ARG A 60 17.88 16.84 1.72
N ALA A 61 17.35 16.93 2.94
CA ALA A 61 17.94 17.73 4.01
C ALA A 61 19.35 17.23 4.37
N PHE A 62 19.57 15.91 4.40
CA PHE A 62 20.89 15.31 4.57
C PHE A 62 21.86 15.77 3.46
N CYS A 63 21.48 15.65 2.19
CA CYS A 63 22.35 16.05 1.08
C CYS A 63 22.71 17.53 1.13
N ILE A 64 21.71 18.39 1.39
CA ILE A 64 21.91 19.85 1.49
C ILE A 64 22.88 20.19 2.63
N ARG A 65 22.71 19.58 3.81
CA ARG A 65 23.57 19.84 4.97
C ARG A 65 25.02 19.41 4.75
N HIS A 66 25.23 18.34 3.97
CA HIS A 66 26.56 17.78 3.72
C HIS A 66 27.18 18.26 2.40
N GLY A 67 26.54 19.19 1.68
CA GLY A 67 27.05 19.73 0.41
C GLY A 67 27.06 18.71 -0.74
N LEU A 68 26.26 17.65 -0.65
CA LEU A 68 26.18 16.55 -1.63
C LEU A 68 25.26 16.94 -2.79
N ARG A 69 25.71 17.90 -3.61
CA ARG A 69 24.89 18.50 -4.69
C ARG A 69 24.59 17.52 -5.80
N GLU A 70 25.59 16.76 -6.25
CA GLU A 70 25.43 15.79 -7.33
C GLU A 70 24.48 14.65 -6.92
N GLU A 71 24.62 14.19 -5.68
CA GLU A 71 23.78 13.16 -5.09
C GLU A 71 22.36 13.66 -4.82
N LEU A 72 22.19 14.93 -4.41
CA LEU A 72 20.87 15.55 -4.30
C LEU A 72 20.17 15.57 -5.66
N GLU A 73 20.85 15.98 -6.72
CA GLU A 73 20.28 15.96 -8.05
C GLU A 73 19.96 14.54 -8.52
N GLN A 74 20.84 13.58 -8.24
CA GLN A 74 20.59 12.18 -8.60
C GLN A 74 19.39 11.60 -7.85
N LEU A 75 19.27 11.87 -6.55
CA LEU A 75 18.12 11.49 -5.72
C LEU A 75 16.81 12.03 -6.32
N ILE A 76 16.79 13.31 -6.70
CA ILE A 76 15.61 13.94 -7.28
C ILE A 76 15.28 13.34 -8.65
N ARG A 77 16.27 13.02 -9.48
CA ARG A 77 16.06 12.34 -10.77
C ARG A 77 15.47 10.94 -10.58
N ASP A 78 16.01 10.16 -9.65
CA ASP A 78 15.54 8.81 -9.33
C ASP A 78 14.09 8.85 -8.83
N GLU A 79 13.77 9.77 -7.92
CA GLU A 79 12.40 9.97 -7.42
C GLU A 79 11.43 10.42 -8.52
N ALA A 80 11.84 11.36 -9.38
CA ALA A 80 11.03 11.85 -10.50
C ALA A 80 10.76 10.76 -11.56
N ALA A 81 11.70 9.85 -11.76
CA ALA A 81 11.54 8.69 -12.64
C ALA A 81 10.70 7.57 -12.01
N GLY A 82 10.36 7.67 -10.72
CA GLY A 82 9.72 6.58 -9.96
C GLY A 82 10.68 5.44 -9.60
N ASN A 83 11.97 5.60 -9.88
CA ASN A 83 13.04 4.67 -9.54
C ASN A 83 13.39 4.86 -8.06
N ARG A 84 12.54 4.35 -7.18
CA ARG A 84 12.87 4.36 -5.75
C ARG A 84 14.01 3.39 -5.49
N ALA A 85 14.94 3.78 -4.62
CA ALA A 85 16.05 2.93 -4.22
C ALA A 85 15.57 1.57 -3.71
N GLY A 86 16.43 0.55 -3.87
CA GLY A 86 16.27 -0.68 -3.12
C GLY A 86 16.29 -0.40 -1.63
N ALA A 87 15.63 -1.26 -0.85
CA ALA A 87 15.55 -1.14 0.59
C ALA A 87 16.10 -2.38 1.29
N VAL A 88 16.70 -2.16 2.46
CA VAL A 88 17.23 -3.21 3.32
C VAL A 88 16.39 -3.31 4.59
N VAL A 89 16.11 -4.53 5.02
CA VAL A 89 15.40 -4.81 6.27
C VAL A 89 16.41 -5.15 7.37
N VAL A 90 16.40 -4.39 8.47
CA VAL A 90 17.23 -4.67 9.65
C VAL A 90 16.37 -4.54 10.90
N GLY A 91 16.29 -5.63 11.68
CA GLY A 91 15.55 -5.63 12.95
C GLY A 91 14.07 -5.26 12.81
N GLY A 92 13.41 -5.68 11.72
CA GLY A 92 12.00 -5.38 11.45
C GLY A 92 11.71 -3.96 10.96
N ARG A 93 12.75 -3.18 10.64
CA ARG A 93 12.65 -1.84 10.05
C ARG A 93 13.19 -1.84 8.64
N VAL A 94 12.58 -1.04 7.77
CA VAL A 94 12.95 -0.92 6.36
C VAL A 94 13.68 0.39 6.13
N TYR A 95 14.86 0.32 5.52
CA TYR A 95 15.72 1.46 5.26
C TYR A 95 15.99 1.61 3.77
N ALA A 96 15.76 2.80 3.23
CA ALA A 96 16.09 3.12 1.84
C ALA A 96 17.62 3.11 1.65
N LEU A 97 18.08 2.51 0.55
CA LEU A 97 19.50 2.38 0.23
C LEU A 97 19.80 2.97 -1.14
N TYR A 98 20.38 4.17 -1.12
CA TYR A 98 20.93 4.82 -2.32
C TYR A 98 22.45 4.58 -2.33
N PRO A 99 23.00 3.80 -3.28
CA PRO A 99 24.42 3.44 -3.28
C PRO A 99 25.38 4.63 -3.28
N TYR A 100 24.94 5.78 -3.81
CA TYR A 100 25.70 7.03 -3.86
C TYR A 100 25.57 7.89 -2.58
N LEU A 101 24.64 7.57 -1.67
CA LEU A 101 24.50 8.28 -0.38
C LEU A 101 25.16 7.50 0.75
N ARG A 102 26.35 7.96 1.16
CA ARG A 102 27.08 7.40 2.32
C ARG A 102 26.86 8.24 3.57
N GLY A 103 26.92 7.60 4.74
CA GLY A 103 26.84 8.31 6.03
C GLY A 103 25.44 8.77 6.45
N VAL A 104 24.40 8.39 5.71
CA VAL A 104 23.01 8.66 6.09
C VAL A 104 22.68 7.94 7.40
N SER A 105 22.08 8.67 8.35
CA SER A 105 21.66 8.06 9.61
C SER A 105 20.52 7.07 9.38
N ARG A 106 20.41 6.04 10.22
CA ARG A 106 19.27 5.10 10.14
C ARG A 106 17.94 5.81 10.28
N GLN A 107 17.87 6.88 11.07
CA GLN A 107 16.65 7.64 11.27
C GLN A 107 16.26 8.45 10.03
N ASP A 108 17.21 8.88 9.20
CA ASP A 108 16.92 9.61 7.95
C ASP A 108 16.58 8.66 6.79
N ALA A 109 17.15 7.44 6.80
CA ALA A 109 16.89 6.41 5.80
C ALA A 109 15.65 5.55 6.08
N ASP A 110 15.07 5.62 7.28
CA ASP A 110 13.93 4.77 7.67
C ASP A 110 12.69 5.07 6.83
N ILE A 111 12.20 4.09 6.08
CA ILE A 111 10.97 4.16 5.28
C ILE A 111 9.90 3.18 5.77
N THR A 112 10.07 2.63 6.97
CA THR A 112 9.20 1.57 7.51
C THR A 112 7.72 1.95 7.41
N ALA A 113 7.35 3.18 7.80
CA ALA A 113 5.96 3.65 7.74
C ALA A 113 5.47 3.97 6.30
N GLU A 114 6.39 4.13 5.36
CA GLU A 114 6.12 4.56 3.98
C GLU A 114 6.06 3.37 3.00
N VAL A 115 6.62 2.22 3.39
CA VAL A 115 6.58 0.99 2.58
C VAL A 115 5.14 0.46 2.49
N GLY A 116 4.61 0.47 1.28
CA GLY A 116 3.33 -0.13 0.92
C GLY A 116 3.44 -1.59 0.48
N VAL A 117 2.33 -2.10 -0.06
CA VAL A 117 2.27 -3.40 -0.75
C VAL A 117 1.97 -3.13 -2.22
N GLU A 118 2.91 -3.50 -3.09
CA GLU A 118 2.61 -3.59 -4.51
C GLU A 118 1.79 -4.86 -4.74
N HIS A 119 0.65 -4.74 -5.42
CA HIS A 119 -0.21 -5.88 -5.66
C HIS A 119 -0.90 -5.83 -7.02
N ARG A 120 -1.25 -7.00 -7.55
CA ARG A 120 -2.12 -7.14 -8.72
C ARG A 120 -2.98 -8.37 -8.61
N LEU A 121 -4.27 -8.22 -8.90
CA LEU A 121 -5.19 -9.35 -9.03
C LEU A 121 -5.11 -9.90 -10.46
N ASP A 122 -4.83 -11.20 -10.61
CA ASP A 122 -4.67 -11.84 -11.92
C ASP A 122 -5.84 -12.73 -12.31
N ALA A 123 -6.45 -13.41 -11.34
CA ALA A 123 -7.65 -14.20 -11.58
C ALA A 123 -8.48 -14.39 -10.31
N VAL A 124 -9.79 -14.52 -10.51
CA VAL A 124 -10.74 -15.00 -9.50
C VAL A 124 -11.57 -16.10 -10.15
N GLY A 125 -11.56 -17.28 -9.56
CA GLY A 125 -12.29 -18.44 -10.05
C GLY A 125 -12.94 -19.20 -8.91
N ARG A 126 -13.75 -20.19 -9.27
CA ARG A 126 -14.32 -21.16 -8.32
C ARG A 126 -13.60 -22.49 -8.47
N GLN A 127 -13.33 -23.14 -7.34
CA GLN A 127 -12.91 -24.53 -7.31
C GLN A 127 -13.66 -25.25 -6.19
N GLY A 128 -14.63 -26.09 -6.57
CA GLY A 128 -15.54 -26.71 -5.59
C GLY A 128 -16.41 -25.65 -4.89
N PHE A 129 -16.36 -25.61 -3.56
CA PHE A 129 -17.02 -24.58 -2.74
C PHE A 129 -16.11 -23.41 -2.39
N ASN A 130 -14.82 -23.48 -2.75
CA ASN A 130 -13.85 -22.46 -2.43
C ASN A 130 -13.67 -21.49 -3.59
N ALA A 131 -13.35 -20.24 -3.25
CA ALA A 131 -12.83 -19.29 -4.21
C ALA A 131 -11.33 -19.54 -4.42
N ARG A 132 -10.92 -19.57 -5.68
CA ARG A 132 -9.53 -19.60 -6.12
C ARG A 132 -9.14 -18.20 -6.56
N ILE A 133 -8.22 -17.56 -5.85
CA ILE A 133 -7.76 -16.20 -6.14
C ILE A 133 -6.27 -16.25 -6.46
N ARG A 134 -5.88 -15.64 -7.58
CA ARG A 134 -4.48 -15.52 -7.99
C ARG A 134 -4.08 -14.06 -8.15
N GLY A 135 -2.85 -13.76 -7.83
CA GLY A 135 -2.29 -12.43 -8.03
C GLY A 135 -0.83 -12.33 -7.64
N ARG A 136 -0.35 -11.10 -7.58
CA ARG A 136 0.95 -10.71 -7.02
C ARG A 136 0.73 -9.84 -5.79
N ALA A 137 1.57 -10.01 -4.79
CA ALA A 137 1.66 -9.13 -3.63
C ALA A 137 3.10 -9.19 -3.10
N ALA A 138 3.74 -8.04 -2.92
CA ALA A 138 5.07 -7.91 -2.36
C ALA A 138 5.21 -6.55 -1.66
N LEU A 139 6.16 -6.43 -0.73
CA LEU A 139 6.49 -5.11 -0.16
C LEU A 139 7.16 -4.24 -1.22
N GLU A 140 6.76 -2.97 -1.29
CA GLU A 140 7.43 -2.01 -2.17
C GLU A 140 8.91 -1.84 -1.79
N GLN A 141 9.79 -1.72 -2.78
CA GLN A 141 11.23 -1.43 -2.62
C GLN A 141 12.06 -2.52 -1.90
N VAL A 142 11.46 -3.61 -1.41
CA VAL A 142 12.19 -4.70 -0.74
C VAL A 142 12.38 -5.86 -1.72
N GLU A 143 13.60 -6.04 -2.21
CA GLU A 143 13.95 -7.17 -3.07
C GLU A 143 14.11 -8.45 -2.25
N THR A 144 13.27 -9.43 -2.53
CA THR A 144 13.31 -10.76 -1.91
C THR A 144 12.88 -11.83 -2.91
N ARG A 145 13.36 -13.05 -2.72
CA ARG A 145 12.88 -14.23 -3.47
C ARG A 145 11.62 -14.85 -2.87
N ARG A 146 11.28 -14.53 -1.62
CA ARG A 146 10.16 -15.12 -0.90
C ARG A 146 9.36 -14.05 -0.17
N THR A 147 8.06 -14.08 -0.37
CA THR A 147 7.07 -13.24 0.31
C THR A 147 5.92 -14.14 0.74
N ASP A 148 5.65 -14.17 2.04
CA ASP A 148 4.47 -14.86 2.57
C ASP A 148 3.25 -13.97 2.33
N VAL A 149 2.23 -14.52 1.67
CA VAL A 149 1.02 -13.78 1.32
C VAL A 149 -0.20 -14.41 1.99
N GLU A 150 -1.06 -13.56 2.55
CA GLU A 150 -2.38 -13.94 3.05
C GLU A 150 -3.46 -13.08 2.40
N LEU A 151 -4.64 -13.68 2.19
CA LEU A 151 -5.87 -12.92 1.94
C LEU A 151 -6.54 -12.61 3.27
N VAL A 152 -6.87 -11.34 3.49
CA VAL A 152 -7.55 -10.89 4.70
C VAL A 152 -8.93 -10.35 4.34
N LEU A 153 -9.97 -10.99 4.86
CA LEU A 153 -11.35 -10.53 4.77
C LEU A 153 -11.68 -9.70 6.00
N ARG A 154 -11.94 -8.40 5.79
CA ARG A 154 -12.31 -7.47 6.87
C ARG A 154 -13.78 -7.09 6.77
N LYS A 155 -14.53 -7.23 7.86
CA LYS A 155 -15.98 -6.94 7.85
C LYS A 155 -16.23 -5.45 7.62
N ARG A 156 -17.10 -5.13 6.66
CA ARG A 156 -17.54 -3.77 6.40
C ARG A 156 -18.59 -3.36 7.42
N GLY A 157 -18.46 -2.17 8.01
CA GLY A 157 -19.46 -1.61 8.94
C GLY A 157 -19.10 -1.70 10.42
N GLY A 158 -17.82 -1.86 10.78
CA GLY A 158 -17.30 -1.41 12.07
C GLY A 158 -17.14 -2.47 13.18
N SER A 159 -17.44 -3.75 12.95
CA SER A 159 -17.24 -4.78 13.99
C SER A 159 -15.79 -5.23 14.15
N GLY A 160 -14.85 -4.74 13.32
CA GLY A 160 -13.43 -5.12 13.36
C GLY A 160 -13.11 -6.59 13.05
N ALA A 161 -14.11 -7.39 12.66
CA ALA A 161 -13.91 -8.82 12.45
C ALA A 161 -13.06 -9.08 11.20
N GLU A 162 -12.08 -9.97 11.34
CA GLU A 162 -11.14 -10.34 10.29
C GLU A 162 -10.99 -11.87 10.17
N HIS A 163 -10.84 -12.33 8.94
CA HIS A 163 -10.51 -13.72 8.63
C HIS A 163 -9.34 -13.77 7.65
N ARG A 164 -8.34 -14.58 7.97
CA ARG A 164 -7.10 -14.73 7.18
C ARG A 164 -7.08 -16.09 6.49
N PHE A 165 -6.66 -16.08 5.23
CA PHE A 165 -6.50 -17.29 4.42
C PHE A 165 -5.08 -17.31 3.87
N PRO A 166 -4.27 -18.33 4.17
CA PRO A 166 -2.92 -18.42 3.64
C PRO A 166 -2.96 -18.60 2.11
N ALA A 167 -2.00 -17.99 1.43
CA ALA A 167 -1.76 -18.24 0.03
C ALA A 167 -0.52 -19.13 -0.16
N VAL A 168 -0.53 -19.89 -1.25
CA VAL A 168 0.62 -20.68 -1.69
C VAL A 168 1.43 -19.85 -2.67
N GLU A 169 2.73 -19.74 -2.43
CA GLU A 169 3.69 -19.09 -3.33
C GLU A 169 3.73 -19.80 -4.71
N ARG A 170 3.84 -19.00 -5.76
CA ARG A 170 3.98 -19.41 -7.16
C ARG A 170 5.11 -18.59 -7.79
N GLU A 171 5.68 -19.10 -8.89
CA GLU A 171 6.75 -18.41 -9.62
C GLU A 171 6.40 -16.95 -9.97
N ASP A 172 5.15 -16.70 -10.40
CA ASP A 172 4.67 -15.38 -10.78
C ASP A 172 3.75 -14.72 -9.73
N GLY A 173 3.81 -15.13 -8.46
CA GLY A 173 3.01 -14.52 -7.38
C GLY A 173 2.45 -15.50 -6.37
N PHE A 174 1.15 -15.45 -6.13
CA PHE A 174 0.47 -16.28 -5.14
C PHE A 174 -0.83 -16.87 -5.67
N GLU A 175 -1.25 -17.95 -5.02
CA GLU A 175 -2.56 -18.57 -5.20
C GLU A 175 -3.18 -18.91 -3.86
N ALA A 176 -4.38 -18.38 -3.60
CA ALA A 176 -5.14 -18.64 -2.39
C ALA A 176 -6.41 -19.44 -2.70
N PHE A 177 -6.69 -20.41 -1.84
CA PHE A 177 -7.95 -21.16 -1.80
C PHE A 177 -8.69 -20.80 -0.52
N ALA A 178 -9.78 -20.07 -0.65
CA ALA A 178 -10.52 -19.56 0.49
C ALA A 178 -11.96 -20.07 0.48
N ASP A 179 -12.39 -20.69 1.57
CA ASP A 179 -13.81 -20.84 1.86
C ASP A 179 -14.33 -19.48 2.34
N LEU A 180 -14.95 -18.76 1.41
CA LEU A 180 -15.45 -17.41 1.63
C LEU A 180 -16.71 -17.36 2.51
N THR A 181 -17.27 -18.51 2.88
CA THR A 181 -18.45 -18.59 3.75
C THR A 181 -18.09 -18.64 5.23
N LEU A 182 -16.87 -19.08 5.58
CA LEU A 182 -16.38 -19.16 6.97
C LEU A 182 -16.54 -17.88 7.81
N PRO A 183 -16.35 -16.67 7.26
CA PRO A 183 -16.57 -15.43 8.02
C PRO A 183 -18.04 -15.22 8.45
N GLY A 184 -18.97 -15.94 7.83
CA GLY A 184 -20.40 -15.79 8.05
C GLY A 184 -21.02 -14.59 7.30
N PRO A 185 -22.34 -14.40 7.46
CA PRO A 185 -23.11 -13.46 6.66
C PRO A 185 -22.64 -12.01 6.79
N GLY A 186 -22.58 -11.30 5.66
CA GLY A 186 -22.21 -9.89 5.64
C GLY A 186 -21.44 -9.48 4.40
N ARG A 187 -20.95 -8.24 4.42
CA ARG A 187 -20.05 -7.69 3.40
C ARG A 187 -18.64 -7.63 3.94
N TRP A 188 -17.70 -8.15 3.17
CA TRP A 188 -16.30 -8.27 3.54
C TRP A 188 -15.43 -7.63 2.48
N ASP A 189 -14.49 -6.80 2.91
CA ASP A 189 -13.49 -6.17 2.07
C ASP A 189 -12.24 -7.06 2.00
N VAL A 190 -11.78 -7.36 0.79
CA VAL A 190 -10.59 -8.20 0.58
C VAL A 190 -9.34 -7.31 0.62
N HIS A 191 -8.40 -7.71 1.46
CA HIS A 191 -7.05 -7.17 1.52
C HIS A 191 -6.04 -8.29 1.24
N VAL A 192 -4.85 -7.89 0.83
CA VAL A 192 -3.67 -8.76 0.80
C VAL A 192 -2.74 -8.33 1.91
N SER A 193 -2.23 -9.29 2.66
CA SER A 193 -1.13 -9.11 3.61
C SER A 193 0.12 -9.71 2.99
N ALA A 194 1.19 -8.92 2.88
CA ALA A 194 2.49 -9.38 2.38
C ALA A 194 3.51 -9.27 3.52
N THR A 195 4.20 -10.37 3.77
CA THR A 195 5.25 -10.45 4.79
C THR A 195 6.58 -10.83 4.16
N THR A 196 7.59 -9.99 4.39
CA THR A 196 8.95 -10.18 3.90
C THR A 196 9.92 -9.84 5.01
N LEU A 197 10.85 -10.75 5.33
CA LEU A 197 11.91 -10.54 6.32
C LEU A 197 11.37 -10.03 7.69
N GLY A 198 10.18 -10.51 8.10
CA GLY A 198 9.52 -10.15 9.35
C GLY A 198 8.76 -8.82 9.33
N VAL A 199 8.70 -8.12 8.19
CA VAL A 199 7.89 -6.91 8.01
C VAL A 199 6.60 -7.29 7.29
N THR A 200 5.46 -6.95 7.89
CA THR A 200 4.14 -7.21 7.32
C THR A 200 3.44 -5.91 6.94
N ARG A 201 2.90 -5.82 5.73
CA ARG A 201 2.04 -4.72 5.30
C ARG A 201 0.78 -5.26 4.66
N GLU A 202 -0.29 -4.47 4.73
CA GLU A 202 -1.58 -4.81 4.16
C GLU A 202 -2.05 -3.73 3.20
N ALA A 203 -2.70 -4.16 2.11
CA ALA A 203 -3.34 -3.26 1.17
C ALA A 203 -4.67 -3.81 0.69
N ARG A 204 -5.61 -2.91 0.39
CA ARG A 204 -6.93 -3.29 -0.11
C ARG A 204 -6.85 -3.77 -1.56
N PHE A 205 -7.25 -5.00 -1.81
CA PHE A 205 -6.90 -5.70 -3.03
C PHE A 205 -7.91 -5.48 -4.17
N GLY A 206 -7.45 -5.62 -5.42
CA GLY A 206 -8.31 -5.72 -6.61
C GLY A 206 -8.44 -4.49 -7.50
N THR A 207 -7.86 -3.34 -7.14
CA THR A 207 -7.83 -2.14 -8.01
C THR A 207 -6.89 -2.28 -9.19
N VAL A 208 -5.71 -2.86 -8.97
CA VAL A 208 -4.74 -3.18 -10.03
C VAL A 208 -5.01 -4.61 -10.51
N ARG A 209 -5.26 -4.78 -11.81
CA ARG A 209 -5.72 -6.05 -12.39
C ARG A 209 -4.86 -6.46 -13.58
N GLY A 210 -4.68 -7.77 -13.73
CA GLY A 210 -4.08 -8.36 -14.91
C GLY A 210 -5.00 -8.21 -16.13
N PRO A 211 -4.45 -8.27 -17.36
CA PRO A 211 -5.19 -8.03 -18.60
C PRO A 211 -6.33 -9.02 -18.86
N ARG A 212 -6.31 -10.18 -18.17
CA ARG A 212 -7.32 -11.24 -18.32
C ARG A 212 -8.57 -11.03 -17.46
N LEU A 213 -8.59 -10.05 -16.56
CA LEU A 213 -9.74 -9.73 -15.71
C LEU A 213 -10.57 -8.61 -16.33
N ASN A 214 -11.71 -8.97 -16.91
CA ASN A 214 -12.58 -8.04 -17.59
C ASN A 214 -13.19 -7.00 -16.62
N THR A 215 -13.01 -5.71 -16.92
CA THR A 215 -13.33 -4.56 -16.07
C THR A 215 -14.81 -4.21 -16.03
N ASP A 216 -15.62 -4.72 -16.97
CA ASP A 216 -17.04 -4.35 -17.13
C ASP A 216 -18.00 -5.04 -16.15
N THR A 217 -17.49 -5.92 -15.28
CA THR A 217 -18.29 -6.76 -14.36
C THR A 217 -18.82 -6.01 -13.12
N SER A 218 -18.89 -4.68 -13.13
CA SER A 218 -19.26 -3.87 -11.96
C SER A 218 -20.67 -4.12 -11.38
N LYS A 219 -21.53 -4.88 -12.06
CA LYS A 219 -22.93 -5.11 -11.63
C LYS A 219 -23.32 -6.58 -11.41
N GLN A 220 -22.50 -7.54 -11.83
CA GLN A 220 -22.78 -8.97 -11.66
C GLN A 220 -21.58 -9.61 -10.95
N GLY A 221 -21.84 -10.38 -9.89
CA GLY A 221 -20.78 -11.04 -9.13
C GLY A 221 -19.81 -11.77 -10.05
N ILE A 222 -18.51 -11.62 -9.80
CA ILE A 222 -17.41 -12.20 -10.58
C ILE A 222 -17.48 -13.72 -10.48
N VAL A 223 -17.68 -14.22 -9.26
CA VAL A 223 -17.79 -15.65 -8.93
C VAL A 223 -18.74 -15.83 -7.76
N SER A 224 -19.58 -16.86 -7.81
CA SER A 224 -20.33 -17.35 -6.64
C SER A 224 -19.79 -18.70 -6.20
N ALA A 225 -19.37 -18.79 -4.92
CA ALA A 225 -18.83 -19.97 -4.29
C ALA A 225 -19.66 -20.26 -3.02
N GLY A 226 -20.58 -21.23 -3.10
CA GLY A 226 -21.61 -21.41 -2.08
C GLY A 226 -22.52 -20.18 -1.96
N ASP A 227 -22.76 -19.74 -0.73
CA ASP A 227 -23.53 -18.53 -0.39
C ASP A 227 -22.71 -17.23 -0.46
N ALA A 228 -21.43 -17.34 -0.81
CA ALA A 228 -20.54 -16.20 -1.00
C ALA A 228 -20.49 -15.78 -2.47
N THR A 229 -20.67 -14.48 -2.73
CA THR A 229 -20.50 -13.86 -4.03
C THR A 229 -19.32 -12.88 -3.98
N VAL A 230 -18.31 -13.10 -4.81
CA VAL A 230 -17.19 -12.18 -5.01
C VAL A 230 -17.60 -11.13 -6.03
N TYR A 231 -17.31 -9.87 -5.76
CA TYR A 231 -17.67 -8.74 -6.63
C TYR A 231 -16.66 -7.60 -6.51
N PHE A 232 -16.71 -6.65 -7.45
CA PHE A 232 -15.96 -5.40 -7.35
C PHE A 232 -16.82 -4.29 -6.76
N THR A 233 -16.26 -3.57 -5.80
CA THR A 233 -16.87 -2.35 -5.25
C THR A 233 -16.88 -1.23 -6.30
N LYS A 234 -17.65 -0.15 -6.04
CA LYS A 234 -17.64 1.06 -6.88
C LYS A 234 -16.23 1.65 -7.05
N GLY A 235 -15.38 1.54 -6.03
CA GLY A 235 -13.98 1.97 -6.07
C GLY A 235 -13.02 0.97 -6.72
N GLY A 236 -13.52 -0.11 -7.31
CA GLY A 236 -12.71 -1.11 -8.02
C GLY A 236 -12.08 -2.20 -7.14
N HIS A 237 -12.16 -2.11 -5.81
CA HIS A 237 -11.63 -3.15 -4.91
C HIS A 237 -12.45 -4.43 -4.93
N LEU A 238 -11.81 -5.56 -4.66
CA LEU A 238 -12.43 -6.87 -4.49
C LEU A 238 -13.16 -6.94 -3.14
N ALA A 239 -14.38 -7.47 -3.14
CA ALA A 239 -15.21 -7.66 -1.97
C ALA A 239 -15.99 -8.96 -2.07
N VAL A 240 -16.48 -9.43 -0.92
CA VAL A 240 -17.27 -10.64 -0.79
C VAL A 240 -18.59 -10.29 -0.10
N LEU A 241 -19.69 -10.76 -0.67
CA LEU A 241 -21.00 -10.76 -0.04
C LEU A 241 -21.35 -12.19 0.34
N VAL A 242 -21.38 -12.49 1.63
CA VAL A 242 -21.88 -13.76 2.14
C VAL A 242 -23.35 -13.57 2.48
N ARG A 243 -24.23 -14.28 1.78
CA ARG A 243 -25.66 -14.26 2.08
C ARG A 243 -25.90 -15.03 3.37
N GLY A 244 -26.74 -14.48 4.25
CA GLY A 244 -27.28 -15.26 5.34
C GLY A 244 -28.26 -16.28 4.80
N GLU A 245 -28.43 -17.40 5.53
CA GLU A 245 -29.54 -18.30 5.27
C GLU A 245 -30.82 -17.48 5.13
N SER A 246 -31.43 -17.52 3.95
CA SER A 246 -32.77 -16.97 3.81
C SER A 246 -33.68 -17.85 4.63
N ARG A 247 -34.08 -17.39 5.82
CA ARG A 247 -35.18 -18.03 6.56
C ARG A 247 -36.33 -18.20 5.57
N PRO A 248 -36.75 -19.44 5.24
CA PRO A 248 -37.87 -19.63 4.34
C PRO A 248 -39.04 -18.86 4.92
N VAL A 249 -39.64 -17.99 4.11
CA VAL A 249 -40.85 -17.27 4.50
C VAL A 249 -41.84 -18.30 5.03
N PRO A 250 -42.31 -18.19 6.29
CA PRO A 250 -43.21 -19.17 6.87
C PRO A 250 -44.38 -19.44 5.92
N LEU A 251 -44.76 -20.71 5.75
CA LEU A 251 -45.86 -21.11 4.85
C LEU A 251 -47.15 -20.32 5.14
N SER A 252 -47.37 -19.93 6.40
CA SER A 252 -48.48 -19.06 6.83
C SER A 252 -48.51 -17.71 6.10
N THR A 253 -47.36 -17.11 5.81
CA THR A 253 -47.25 -15.84 5.08
C THR A 253 -47.48 -16.02 3.57
N ARG A 254 -47.13 -17.19 3.01
CA ARG A 254 -47.44 -17.55 1.62
C ARG A 254 -48.94 -17.82 1.41
N ILE A 255 -49.59 -18.48 2.38
CA ILE A 255 -51.02 -18.79 2.33
C ILE A 255 -51.87 -17.52 2.46
N ARG A 256 -51.53 -16.61 3.39
CA ARG A 256 -52.24 -15.32 3.52
C ARG A 256 -52.17 -14.46 2.26
N ARG A 257 -51.06 -14.46 1.53
CA ARG A 257 -50.94 -13.74 0.25
C ARG A 257 -51.76 -14.34 -0.90
N ARG A 258 -52.12 -15.62 -0.82
CA ARG A 258 -52.98 -16.29 -1.82
C ARG A 258 -54.47 -16.12 -1.55
N LEU A 259 -54.86 -15.80 -0.30
CA LEU A 259 -56.26 -15.62 0.11
C LEU A 259 -56.75 -14.16 0.05
N ILE A 260 -55.86 -13.20 -0.22
CA ILE A 260 -56.17 -11.76 -0.36
C ILE A 260 -56.14 -11.34 -1.85
N ARG A 261 -56.21 -12.30 -2.78
CA ARG A 261 -56.27 -12.03 -4.22
C ARG A 261 -57.55 -12.57 -4.82
#